data_AF-A0A838LUG5-F1
#
_entry.id   AF-A0A838LUG5-F1
#
_cell.length_a   1.000
_cell.length_b   1.000
_cell.length_c   1.000
_cell.angle_alpha   90.00
_cell.angle_beta   90.00
_cell.angle_gamma   90.00
#
_symmetry.space_group_name_H-M   'P 1'
#
loop_
_entity.id
_entity.type
_entity.pdbx_description
1 polymer ?
#
loop_
_entity_poly.entity_id
_entity_poly.type
_entity_poly.pdbx_seq_one_letter_code
_entity_poly.pdbx_strand_id
1 'polypeptide(L)'
;MPAAAPAVAPTITVDKTSLENGGVITVTGQGTPGKPVFLEVFNENKVRGSHFDKTPNKETGKIPYKLYLADEIPAFYRIYVPTSAQPILDKFKKEGRGWSYSGALKETGGDVAYSEPGKRAIIVYQASLAASIVGSRGELLPALDDKERVRRSMQVVKGRFRSVDRTIVASVDQKDDGSFTAKVMIPQGVAPGKYVITAVTDKKAVSAPLAVENKISFPMRYMSNAGTSLNIFIPFFIVLALATFGVLMGAGGGFIINPVMLMLFPLPHNIVAGTVTPTVLFSQASGVINYSKIKFISWKVGITLGIAMLAGGFIGPVLTSMVTVDEFKFVFGWILFILAALMFWQTTPGYMSKNKKETAILKEFQKRAAEAAAAKAAKA
;
A
#
# COMPACT_ATOMS: atom_id res chain seq x y z
N MET A 1 -39.94 -26.35 29.25
CA MET A 1 -38.92 -25.68 28.41
C MET A 1 -38.44 -24.46 29.18
N PRO A 2 -37.19 -24.40 29.67
CA PRO A 2 -36.71 -23.20 30.36
C PRO A 2 -36.59 -22.05 29.35
N ALA A 3 -37.16 -20.90 29.71
CA ALA A 3 -37.15 -19.69 28.90
C ALA A 3 -35.71 -19.25 28.62
N ALA A 4 -35.39 -18.94 27.37
CA ALA A 4 -34.10 -18.38 26.99
C ALA A 4 -33.87 -17.07 27.77
N ALA A 5 -32.82 -17.03 28.59
CA ALA A 5 -32.44 -15.84 29.33
C ALA A 5 -32.25 -14.65 28.36
N PRO A 6 -32.74 -13.45 28.71
CA PRO A 6 -32.60 -12.28 27.85
C PRO A 6 -31.12 -12.02 27.56
N ALA A 7 -30.80 -11.75 26.29
CA ALA A 7 -29.43 -11.52 25.86
C ALA A 7 -28.90 -10.23 26.49
N VAL A 8 -28.13 -10.36 27.58
CA VAL A 8 -27.50 -9.22 28.26
C VAL A 8 -26.41 -8.67 27.36
N ALA A 9 -26.49 -7.37 27.05
CA ALA A 9 -25.48 -6.68 26.28
C ALA A 9 -24.14 -6.72 27.03
N PRO A 10 -23.02 -7.05 26.34
CA PRO A 10 -21.73 -7.12 27.00
C PRO A 10 -21.28 -5.74 27.50
N THR A 11 -20.56 -5.70 28.61
CA THR A 11 -19.91 -4.48 29.13
C THR A 11 -18.42 -4.52 28.85
N ILE A 12 -17.81 -3.35 28.59
CA ILE A 12 -16.38 -3.23 28.30
C ILE A 12 -15.74 -2.08 29.08
N THR A 13 -14.51 -2.31 29.51
CA THR A 13 -13.60 -1.33 30.10
C THR A 13 -12.21 -1.49 29.49
N VAL A 14 -11.43 -0.42 29.44
CA VAL A 14 -10.06 -0.41 28.92
C VAL A 14 -9.08 0.09 29.97
N ASP A 15 -7.87 -0.43 29.93
CA ASP A 15 -6.74 0.05 30.74
C ASP A 15 -6.24 1.44 30.32
N LYS A 16 -6.35 1.77 29.03
CA LYS A 16 -5.85 3.03 28.45
C LYS A 16 -6.86 3.63 27.47
N THR A 17 -7.01 4.95 27.54
CA THR A 17 -7.89 5.74 26.65
C THR A 17 -7.12 6.53 25.59
N SER A 18 -5.79 6.58 25.67
CA SER A 18 -4.93 7.23 24.69
C SER A 18 -3.64 6.44 24.42
N LEU A 19 -3.19 6.43 23.17
CA LEU A 19 -1.95 5.82 22.69
C LEU A 19 -1.11 6.84 21.91
N GLU A 20 0.21 6.65 21.95
CA GLU A 20 1.17 7.44 21.16
C GLU A 20 1.81 6.53 20.10
N ASN A 21 1.32 6.66 18.87
CA ASN A 21 1.78 5.88 17.71
C ASN A 21 1.68 4.36 17.91
N GLY A 22 0.53 3.88 18.40
CA GLY A 22 0.25 2.45 18.61
C GLY A 22 0.59 1.94 20.01
N GLY A 23 0.26 0.67 20.26
CA GLY A 23 0.40 0.04 21.57
C GLY A 23 -0.56 -1.13 21.77
N VAL A 24 -0.48 -1.75 22.95
CA VAL A 24 -1.42 -2.80 23.38
C VAL A 24 -2.37 -2.21 24.40
N ILE A 25 -3.67 -2.43 24.18
CA ILE A 25 -4.76 -2.06 25.08
C ILE A 25 -5.33 -3.37 25.64
N THR A 26 -5.55 -3.42 26.94
CA THR A 26 -6.24 -4.52 27.60
C THR A 26 -7.70 -4.15 27.75
N VAL A 27 -8.56 -4.89 27.06
CA VAL A 27 -10.02 -4.75 27.16
C VAL A 27 -10.53 -5.83 28.10
N THR A 28 -11.24 -5.45 29.15
CA THR A 28 -11.90 -6.37 30.07
C THR A 28 -13.40 -6.16 30.03
N GLY A 29 -14.17 -7.21 30.25
CA GLY A 29 -15.61 -7.10 30.18
C GLY A 29 -16.37 -8.30 30.72
N GLN A 30 -17.68 -8.16 30.74
CA GLN A 30 -18.63 -9.22 31.05
C GLN A 30 -19.53 -9.45 29.84
N GLY A 31 -19.51 -10.66 29.31
CA GLY A 31 -20.34 -11.12 28.19
C GLY A 31 -21.51 -11.98 28.66
N THR A 32 -22.21 -12.57 27.69
CA THR A 32 -23.27 -13.53 27.99
C THR A 32 -22.63 -14.89 28.34
N PRO A 33 -22.90 -15.48 29.52
CA PRO A 33 -22.33 -16.77 29.91
C PRO A 33 -22.59 -17.87 28.87
N GLY A 34 -21.58 -18.69 28.59
CA GLY A 34 -21.67 -19.80 27.64
C GLY A 34 -21.70 -19.43 26.15
N LYS A 35 -21.64 -18.14 25.78
CA LYS A 35 -21.51 -17.69 24.38
C LYS A 35 -20.15 -17.04 24.12
N PRO A 36 -19.52 -17.28 22.95
CA PRO A 36 -18.25 -16.64 22.61
C PRO A 36 -18.39 -15.12 22.49
N VAL A 37 -17.42 -14.38 23.03
CA VAL A 37 -17.31 -12.93 22.88
C VAL A 37 -16.38 -12.58 21.72
N PHE A 38 -16.81 -11.64 20.90
CA PHE A 38 -16.03 -11.07 19.80
C PHE A 38 -15.86 -9.57 20.01
N LEU A 39 -14.71 -9.01 19.60
CA LEU A 39 -14.53 -7.55 19.59
C LEU A 39 -14.37 -7.05 18.16
N GLU A 40 -15.22 -6.09 17.77
CA GLU A 40 -15.01 -5.31 16.56
C GLU A 40 -14.20 -4.06 16.94
N VAL A 41 -13.06 -3.86 16.29
CA VAL A 41 -12.20 -2.69 16.50
C VAL A 41 -11.95 -1.99 15.18
N PHE A 42 -12.36 -0.73 15.09
CA PHE A 42 -12.20 0.07 13.89
C PHE A 42 -11.81 1.50 14.19
N ASN A 43 -11.14 2.15 13.23
CA ASN A 43 -10.77 3.55 13.33
C ASN A 43 -11.81 4.46 12.65
N GLU A 44 -12.02 5.65 13.20
CA GLU A 44 -12.98 6.62 12.67
C GLU A 44 -12.58 7.20 11.30
N ASN A 45 -11.28 7.28 11.02
CA ASN A 45 -10.81 7.79 9.73
C ASN A 45 -11.19 6.82 8.63
N LYS A 46 -11.69 7.39 7.54
CA LYS A 46 -12.16 6.66 6.38
C LYS A 46 -11.10 6.66 5.30
N VAL A 47 -10.99 5.54 4.61
CA VAL A 47 -10.11 5.35 3.46
C VAL A 47 -10.85 4.63 2.35
N ARG A 48 -10.34 4.84 1.13
CA ARG A 48 -10.80 4.14 -0.05
C ARG A 48 -10.24 2.71 -0.07
N GLY A 49 -11.11 1.74 -0.31
CA GLY A 49 -10.77 0.37 -0.66
C GLY A 49 -11.31 0.01 -2.04
N SER A 50 -10.63 -0.89 -2.73
CA SER A 50 -11.08 -1.42 -4.02
C SER A 50 -10.94 -2.94 -4.10
N HIS A 51 -11.80 -3.54 -4.90
CA HIS A 51 -11.71 -4.93 -5.33
C HIS A 51 -11.98 -5.02 -6.83
N PHE A 52 -11.08 -5.66 -7.56
CA PHE A 52 -11.24 -5.87 -9.00
C PHE A 52 -11.59 -7.33 -9.26
N ASP A 53 -12.78 -7.57 -9.80
CA ASP A 53 -13.26 -8.91 -10.12
C ASP A 53 -12.84 -9.31 -11.53
N LYS A 54 -11.81 -10.15 -11.56
CA LYS A 54 -11.27 -10.79 -12.76
C LYS A 54 -11.55 -12.30 -12.79
N THR A 55 -12.41 -12.78 -11.89
CA THR A 55 -12.68 -14.22 -11.78
C THR A 55 -13.60 -14.63 -12.92
N PRO A 56 -13.22 -15.60 -13.77
CA PRO A 56 -14.12 -16.10 -14.80
C PRO A 56 -15.41 -16.58 -14.16
N ASN A 57 -16.56 -16.16 -14.71
CA ASN A 57 -17.82 -16.72 -14.26
C ASN A 57 -17.83 -18.22 -14.61
N LYS A 58 -18.14 -19.07 -13.62
CA LYS A 58 -18.16 -20.52 -13.78
C LYS A 58 -19.16 -21.00 -14.83
N GLU A 59 -20.20 -20.22 -15.10
CA GLU A 59 -21.28 -20.59 -16.03
C GLU A 59 -21.04 -20.08 -17.45
N THR A 60 -20.50 -18.86 -17.61
CA THR A 60 -20.37 -18.23 -18.94
C THR A 60 -18.93 -18.18 -19.45
N GLY A 61 -17.93 -18.50 -18.60
CA GLY A 61 -16.50 -18.39 -18.92
C GLY A 61 -16.00 -16.95 -19.14
N LYS A 62 -16.91 -15.96 -19.22
CA LYS A 62 -16.57 -14.56 -19.45
C LYS A 62 -16.08 -13.91 -18.15
N ILE A 63 -15.02 -13.12 -18.28
CA ILE A 63 -14.47 -12.33 -17.18
C ILE A 63 -15.31 -11.05 -17.04
N PRO A 64 -15.87 -10.76 -15.86
CA PRO A 64 -16.80 -9.64 -15.69
C PRO A 64 -16.11 -8.27 -15.70
N TYR A 65 -14.82 -8.17 -15.37
CA TYR A 65 -14.05 -6.93 -15.29
C TYR A 65 -14.76 -5.81 -14.50
N LYS A 66 -15.24 -6.13 -13.30
CA LYS A 66 -15.94 -5.17 -12.43
C LYS A 66 -15.00 -4.61 -11.37
N LEU A 67 -14.96 -3.29 -11.25
CA LEU A 67 -14.24 -2.58 -10.21
C LEU A 67 -15.22 -2.15 -9.12
N TYR A 68 -15.10 -2.76 -7.95
CA TYR A 68 -15.83 -2.39 -6.75
C TYR A 68 -14.99 -1.38 -5.97
N LEU A 69 -15.59 -0.24 -5.61
CA LEU A 69 -14.95 0.85 -4.90
C LEU A 69 -15.78 1.24 -3.68
N ALA A 70 -15.17 1.28 -2.50
CA ALA A 70 -15.78 1.82 -1.30
C ALA A 70 -14.92 2.95 -0.77
N ASP A 71 -15.50 4.15 -0.67
CA ASP A 71 -14.79 5.36 -0.25
C ASP A 71 -14.68 5.50 1.28
N GLU A 72 -15.55 4.80 2.01
CA GLU A 72 -15.76 5.01 3.44
C GLU A 72 -15.35 3.84 4.34
N ILE A 73 -14.36 3.04 3.92
CA ILE A 73 -13.90 1.92 4.75
C ILE A 73 -13.06 2.45 5.92
N PRO A 74 -13.18 1.89 7.14
CA PRO A 74 -12.27 2.24 8.23
C PRO A 74 -10.79 2.07 7.84
N ALA A 75 -9.96 3.06 8.19
CA ALA A 75 -8.52 3.04 7.95
C ALA A 75 -7.83 1.86 8.63
N PHE A 76 -8.38 1.44 9.76
CA PHE A 76 -8.03 0.24 10.49
C PHE A 76 -9.31 -0.53 10.80
N TYR A 77 -9.26 -1.85 10.62
CA TYR A 77 -10.36 -2.74 10.94
C TYR A 77 -9.83 -4.10 11.36
N ARG A 78 -10.20 -4.57 12.55
CA ARG A 78 -9.91 -5.91 13.03
C ARG A 78 -11.06 -6.48 13.84
N ILE A 79 -11.25 -7.78 13.71
CA ILE A 79 -12.13 -8.56 14.57
C ILE A 79 -11.26 -9.42 15.48
N TYR A 80 -11.46 -9.31 16.78
CA TYR A 80 -10.82 -10.17 17.76
C TYR A 80 -11.75 -11.32 18.11
N VAL A 81 -11.23 -12.53 17.99
CA VAL A 81 -11.95 -13.79 18.21
C VAL A 81 -11.38 -14.50 19.44
N PRO A 82 -12.11 -15.48 20.01
CA PRO A 82 -11.60 -16.35 21.07
C PRO A 82 -10.28 -17.03 20.69
N THR A 83 -9.39 -17.20 21.66
CA THR A 83 -8.08 -17.88 21.47
C THR A 83 -8.22 -19.29 20.90
N SER A 84 -9.34 -19.97 21.16
CA SER A 84 -9.68 -21.28 20.59
C SER A 84 -9.79 -21.29 19.06
N ALA A 85 -10.02 -20.14 18.41
CA ALA A 85 -10.10 -20.03 16.95
C ALA A 85 -8.73 -19.90 16.27
N GLN A 86 -7.61 -19.86 17.02
CA GLN A 86 -6.27 -19.72 16.47
C GLN A 86 -5.91 -20.80 15.41
N PRO A 87 -6.23 -22.10 15.59
CA PRO A 87 -5.93 -23.12 14.58
C PRO A 87 -6.65 -22.89 13.25
N ILE A 88 -7.86 -22.31 13.28
CA ILE A 88 -8.64 -21.95 12.10
C ILE A 88 -7.95 -20.80 11.35
N LEU A 89 -7.46 -19.79 12.08
CA LEU A 89 -6.71 -18.69 11.47
C LEU A 89 -5.42 -19.20 10.82
N ASP A 90 -4.71 -20.12 11.44
CA ASP A 90 -3.46 -20.67 10.91
C ASP A 90 -3.69 -21.53 9.64
N LYS A 91 -4.83 -22.21 9.53
CA LYS A 91 -5.28 -22.85 8.27
C LYS A 91 -5.40 -21.82 7.15
N PHE A 92 -6.11 -20.71 7.36
CA PHE A 92 -6.27 -19.67 6.34
C PHE A 92 -4.97 -18.92 6.02
N LYS A 93 -4.04 -18.82 6.96
CA LYS A 93 -2.70 -18.25 6.70
C LYS A 93 -1.91 -19.11 5.71
N LYS A 94 -2.00 -20.44 5.81
CA LYS A 94 -1.32 -21.37 4.90
C LYS A 94 -1.82 -21.28 3.46
N GLU A 95 -3.07 -20.85 3.25
CA GLU A 95 -3.65 -20.62 1.91
C GLU A 95 -3.05 -19.40 1.18
N GLY A 96 -2.26 -18.56 1.86
CA GLY A 96 -1.51 -17.45 1.24
C GLY A 96 -2.43 -16.42 0.56
N ARG A 97 -2.35 -16.30 -0.77
CA ARG A 97 -3.17 -15.33 -1.55
C ARG A 97 -4.61 -15.80 -1.79
N GLY A 98 -4.87 -17.10 -1.70
CA GLY A 98 -6.14 -17.74 -2.03
C GLY A 98 -7.23 -17.60 -0.98
N TRP A 99 -6.87 -17.25 0.26
CA TRP A 99 -7.74 -17.31 1.43
C TRP A 99 -9.08 -16.58 1.30
N SER A 100 -10.15 -17.10 1.89
CA SER A 100 -11.46 -16.44 1.87
C SER A 100 -11.72 -15.69 3.17
N TYR A 101 -11.87 -14.36 3.12
CA TYR A 101 -12.20 -13.58 4.32
C TYR A 101 -13.60 -13.90 4.87
N SER A 102 -14.59 -14.06 3.99
CA SER A 102 -15.93 -14.49 4.40
C SER A 102 -15.95 -15.93 4.92
N GLY A 103 -15.07 -16.80 4.40
CA GLY A 103 -14.88 -18.16 4.92
C GLY A 103 -14.28 -18.14 6.32
N ALA A 104 -13.21 -17.36 6.51
CA ALA A 104 -12.56 -17.21 7.81
C ALA A 104 -13.50 -16.67 8.87
N LEU A 105 -14.29 -15.62 8.57
CA LEU A 105 -15.28 -15.08 9.52
C LEU A 105 -16.35 -16.11 9.91
N LYS A 106 -16.81 -16.94 8.97
CA LYS A 106 -17.81 -17.98 9.25
C LYS A 106 -17.23 -19.12 10.09
N GLU A 107 -16.03 -19.60 9.76
CA GLU A 107 -15.39 -20.69 10.50
C GLU A 107 -14.98 -20.25 11.92
N THR A 108 -14.60 -18.99 12.12
CA THR A 108 -14.29 -18.46 13.48
C THR A 108 -15.52 -17.98 14.25
N GLY A 109 -16.69 -17.86 13.62
CA GLY A 109 -17.88 -17.24 14.20
C GLY A 109 -17.81 -15.71 14.31
N GLY A 110 -16.76 -15.08 13.79
CA GLY A 110 -16.57 -13.63 13.81
C GLY A 110 -17.51 -12.85 12.88
N ASP A 111 -18.34 -13.53 12.09
CA ASP A 111 -19.33 -12.89 11.22
C ASP A 111 -20.39 -12.10 12.01
N VAL A 112 -20.66 -12.47 13.26
CA VAL A 112 -21.56 -11.72 14.14
C VAL A 112 -21.02 -10.34 14.52
N ALA A 113 -19.70 -10.17 14.56
CA ALA A 113 -19.03 -8.91 14.86
C ALA A 113 -18.77 -8.06 13.61
N TYR A 114 -19.04 -8.56 12.40
CA TYR A 114 -18.81 -7.82 11.17
C TYR A 114 -19.96 -6.84 10.90
N SER A 115 -19.78 -5.57 11.27
CA SER A 115 -20.82 -4.54 11.14
C SER A 115 -20.35 -3.36 10.28
N GLU A 116 -19.25 -2.72 10.65
CA GLU A 116 -18.95 -1.37 10.18
C GLU A 116 -18.62 -1.29 8.67
N PRO A 117 -17.75 -2.14 8.10
CA PRO A 117 -17.47 -2.11 6.66
C PRO A 117 -18.68 -2.59 5.86
N GLY A 118 -19.51 -3.45 6.45
CA GLY A 118 -20.73 -3.98 5.87
C GLY A 118 -21.87 -2.97 5.73
N LYS A 119 -21.76 -1.75 6.29
CA LYS A 119 -22.74 -0.66 6.13
C LYS A 119 -22.35 0.36 5.05
N ARG A 120 -21.11 0.31 4.56
CA ARG A 120 -20.59 1.31 3.62
C ARG A 120 -21.11 1.10 2.21
N ALA A 121 -21.29 2.21 1.50
CA ALA A 121 -21.66 2.20 0.10
C ALA A 121 -20.51 1.65 -0.75
N ILE A 122 -20.85 0.85 -1.77
CA ILE A 122 -19.91 0.32 -2.75
C ILE A 122 -20.40 0.76 -4.12
N ILE A 123 -19.55 1.52 -4.81
CA ILE A 123 -19.73 1.95 -6.18
C ILE A 123 -19.13 0.88 -7.08
N VAL A 124 -19.81 0.54 -8.17
CA VAL A 124 -19.34 -0.48 -9.11
C VAL A 124 -19.13 0.14 -10.47
N TYR A 125 -17.96 -0.06 -11.04
CA TYR A 125 -17.67 0.32 -12.42
C TYR A 125 -17.48 -0.92 -13.29
N GLN A 126 -18.03 -0.88 -14.49
CA GLN A 126 -17.71 -1.80 -15.57
C GLN A 126 -16.41 -1.33 -16.22
N ALA A 127 -15.29 -1.94 -15.81
CA ALA A 127 -13.99 -1.56 -16.34
C ALA A 127 -13.73 -2.25 -17.67
N SER A 128 -12.93 -1.60 -18.51
CA SER A 128 -12.34 -2.21 -19.69
C SER A 128 -10.83 -1.95 -19.69
N LEU A 129 -10.08 -2.83 -20.36
CA LEU A 129 -8.63 -2.68 -20.48
C LEU A 129 -8.29 -1.34 -21.17
N ALA A 130 -9.01 -0.99 -22.24
CA ALA A 130 -8.84 0.28 -22.94
C ALA A 130 -9.14 1.50 -22.04
N ALA A 131 -10.22 1.45 -21.24
CA ALA A 131 -10.54 2.51 -20.30
C ALA A 131 -9.42 2.70 -19.26
N SER A 132 -8.83 1.61 -18.77
CA SER A 132 -7.74 1.68 -17.79
C SER A 132 -6.47 2.35 -18.34
N ILE A 133 -6.18 2.18 -19.63
CA ILE A 133 -5.01 2.77 -20.30
C ILE A 133 -5.15 4.30 -20.40
N VAL A 134 -6.36 4.80 -20.67
CA VAL A 134 -6.64 6.25 -20.74
C VAL A 134 -7.02 6.87 -19.39
N GLY A 135 -6.85 6.12 -18.29
CA GLY A 135 -7.16 6.59 -16.94
C GLY A 135 -8.65 6.66 -16.61
N SER A 136 -9.53 6.10 -17.44
CA SER A 136 -10.96 5.98 -17.19
C SER A 136 -11.27 4.81 -16.24
N ARG A 137 -12.24 5.03 -15.35
CA ARG A 137 -12.73 4.00 -14.42
C ARG A 137 -13.75 3.05 -15.07
N GLY A 138 -14.16 3.34 -16.30
CA GLY A 138 -15.22 2.62 -17.00
C GLY A 138 -16.61 3.20 -16.74
N GLU A 139 -17.65 2.44 -17.08
CA GLU A 139 -19.05 2.86 -16.95
C GLU A 139 -19.58 2.60 -15.53
N LEU A 140 -20.33 3.54 -14.96
CA LEU A 140 -20.93 3.39 -13.64
C LEU A 140 -22.14 2.43 -13.70
N LEU A 141 -22.11 1.38 -12.89
CA LEU A 141 -23.21 0.42 -12.78
C LEU A 141 -24.20 0.81 -11.66
N PRO A 142 -25.44 0.27 -11.69
CA PRO A 142 -26.42 0.49 -10.64
C PRO A 142 -25.93 0.09 -9.25
N ALA A 143 -26.55 0.68 -8.22
CA ALA A 143 -26.26 0.36 -6.82
C ALA A 143 -26.52 -1.12 -6.52
N LEU A 144 -25.69 -1.69 -5.64
CA LEU A 144 -25.79 -3.07 -5.19
C LEU A 144 -26.94 -3.24 -4.19
N ASP A 145 -27.56 -4.42 -4.19
CA ASP A 145 -28.44 -4.85 -3.10
C ASP A 145 -27.65 -5.04 -1.79
N ASP A 146 -28.33 -4.99 -0.65
CA ASP A 146 -27.65 -5.05 0.65
C ASP A 146 -26.86 -6.34 0.88
N LYS A 147 -27.36 -7.48 0.40
CA LYS A 147 -26.70 -8.77 0.59
C LYS A 147 -25.42 -8.85 -0.24
N GLU A 148 -25.47 -8.46 -1.51
CA GLU A 148 -24.28 -8.40 -2.35
C GLU A 148 -23.33 -7.30 -1.89
N ARG A 149 -23.82 -6.15 -1.42
CA ARG A 149 -23.00 -5.08 -0.83
C ARG A 149 -22.19 -5.57 0.36
N VAL A 150 -22.82 -6.28 1.31
CA VAL A 150 -22.12 -6.89 2.44
C VAL A 150 -21.08 -7.91 1.95
N ARG A 151 -21.44 -8.78 1.00
CA ARG A 151 -20.51 -9.77 0.44
C ARG A 151 -19.30 -9.11 -0.24
N ARG A 152 -19.52 -8.07 -1.04
CA ARG A 152 -18.46 -7.34 -1.74
C ARG A 152 -17.63 -6.51 -0.77
N SER A 153 -18.22 -5.98 0.30
CA SER A 153 -17.46 -5.28 1.34
C SER A 153 -16.37 -6.18 1.95
N MET A 154 -16.67 -7.45 2.18
CA MET A 154 -15.69 -8.43 2.68
C MET A 154 -14.53 -8.65 1.69
N GLN A 155 -14.81 -8.64 0.38
CA GLN A 155 -13.76 -8.73 -0.65
C GLN A 155 -12.91 -7.46 -0.71
N VAL A 156 -13.51 -6.28 -0.51
CA VAL A 156 -12.77 -5.02 -0.46
C VAL A 156 -11.90 -4.95 0.80
N VAL A 157 -12.41 -5.38 1.96
CA VAL A 157 -11.62 -5.51 3.20
C VAL A 157 -10.45 -6.47 3.00
N LYS A 158 -10.68 -7.65 2.41
CA LYS A 158 -9.59 -8.58 2.02
C LYS A 158 -8.58 -7.89 1.10
N GLY A 159 -9.04 -7.17 0.08
CA GLY A 159 -8.17 -6.45 -0.87
C GLY A 159 -7.27 -5.41 -0.19
N ARG A 160 -7.80 -4.70 0.80
CA ARG A 160 -7.10 -3.65 1.54
C ARG A 160 -6.05 -4.20 2.51
N PHE A 161 -6.42 -5.18 3.34
CA PHE A 161 -5.57 -5.68 4.42
C PHE A 161 -4.72 -6.90 4.02
N ARG A 162 -5.09 -7.60 2.94
CA ARG A 162 -4.38 -8.70 2.25
C ARG A 162 -4.07 -9.96 3.04
N SER A 163 -4.01 -9.90 4.37
CA SER A 163 -3.55 -10.96 5.26
C SER A 163 -4.52 -11.18 6.41
N VAL A 164 -4.62 -12.43 6.85
CA VAL A 164 -5.51 -12.86 7.93
C VAL A 164 -5.21 -12.10 9.23
N ASP A 165 -3.94 -12.00 9.62
CA ASP A 165 -3.49 -11.34 10.87
C ASP A 165 -3.79 -9.83 10.90
N ARG A 166 -3.98 -9.21 9.73
CA ARG A 166 -4.36 -7.79 9.66
C ARG A 166 -5.85 -7.57 9.79
N THR A 167 -6.67 -8.63 9.72
CA THR A 167 -8.14 -8.56 9.75
C THR A 167 -8.76 -9.30 10.93
N ILE A 168 -8.23 -10.47 11.32
CA ILE A 168 -8.78 -11.30 12.40
C ILE A 168 -7.62 -11.73 13.29
N VAL A 169 -7.79 -11.57 14.61
CA VAL A 169 -6.77 -11.90 15.61
C VAL A 169 -7.41 -12.70 16.73
N ALA A 170 -6.84 -13.85 17.09
CA ALA A 170 -7.32 -14.59 18.26
C ALA A 170 -6.61 -14.07 19.51
N SER A 171 -7.34 -13.32 20.33
CA SER A 171 -6.77 -12.75 21.56
C SER A 171 -7.79 -12.54 22.67
N VAL A 172 -9.02 -13.03 22.50
CA VAL A 172 -10.05 -12.95 23.54
C VAL A 172 -9.92 -14.21 24.39
N ASP A 173 -9.51 -14.04 25.63
CA ASP A 173 -9.52 -15.07 26.65
C ASP A 173 -10.83 -14.94 27.44
N GLN A 174 -11.64 -15.99 27.44
CA GLN A 174 -12.97 -15.97 28.02
C GLN A 174 -13.12 -17.13 29.01
N LYS A 175 -13.72 -16.83 30.15
CA LYS A 175 -14.07 -17.81 31.18
C LYS A 175 -15.53 -18.23 31.06
N ASP A 176 -15.85 -19.39 31.61
CA ASP A 176 -17.20 -19.98 31.57
C ASP A 176 -18.26 -19.09 32.28
N ASP A 177 -17.83 -18.22 33.18
CA ASP A 177 -18.67 -17.24 33.89
C ASP A 177 -19.11 -16.04 33.01
N GLY A 178 -18.63 -15.95 31.77
CA GLY A 178 -18.89 -14.85 30.85
C GLY A 178 -17.90 -13.69 30.93
N SER A 179 -16.97 -13.69 31.90
CA SER A 179 -15.89 -12.71 31.96
C SER A 179 -14.88 -12.95 30.85
N PHE A 180 -14.38 -11.86 30.25
CA PHE A 180 -13.37 -11.95 29.22
C PHE A 180 -12.30 -10.86 29.35
N THR A 181 -11.11 -11.19 28.86
CA THR A 181 -9.96 -10.29 28.73
C THR A 181 -9.41 -10.41 27.32
N ALA A 182 -9.23 -9.28 26.64
CA ALA A 182 -8.70 -9.26 25.28
C ALA A 182 -7.56 -8.26 25.15
N LYS A 183 -6.46 -8.70 24.53
CA LYS A 183 -5.33 -7.83 24.21
C LYS A 183 -5.49 -7.26 22.80
N VAL A 184 -5.96 -6.03 22.70
CA VAL A 184 -6.12 -5.30 21.44
C VAL A 184 -4.81 -4.61 21.08
N MET A 185 -4.11 -5.15 20.08
CA MET A 185 -2.85 -4.58 19.58
C MET A 185 -3.12 -3.63 18.41
N ILE A 186 -2.81 -2.35 18.62
CA ILE A 186 -2.78 -1.33 17.57
C ILE A 186 -1.31 -1.20 17.11
N PRO A 187 -0.97 -1.65 15.89
CA PRO A 187 0.41 -1.59 15.40
C PRO A 187 0.93 -0.16 15.32
N GLN A 188 2.25 0.02 15.36
CA GLN A 188 2.83 1.34 15.15
C GLN A 188 2.59 1.83 13.72
N GLY A 189 2.40 3.14 13.59
CA GLY A 189 2.24 3.82 12.30
C GLY A 189 0.91 3.61 11.58
N VAL A 190 -0.11 3.07 12.23
CA VAL A 190 -1.48 3.08 11.70
C VAL A 190 -2.13 4.47 11.81
N ALA A 191 -3.38 4.61 11.37
CA ALA A 191 -4.09 5.89 11.38
C ALA A 191 -4.14 6.55 12.78
N PRO A 192 -3.99 7.88 12.88
CA PRO A 192 -4.31 8.61 14.10
C PRO A 192 -5.84 8.65 14.31
N GLY A 193 -6.28 9.26 15.40
CA GLY A 193 -7.70 9.47 15.72
C GLY A 193 -8.28 8.37 16.60
N LYS A 194 -9.60 8.32 16.69
CA LYS A 194 -10.33 7.43 17.60
C LYS A 194 -10.49 6.04 17.03
N TYR A 195 -10.20 5.06 17.88
CA TYR A 195 -10.43 3.64 17.70
C TYR A 195 -11.63 3.23 18.53
N VAL A 196 -12.71 2.85 17.85
CA VAL A 196 -13.94 2.38 18.49
C VAL A 196 -13.83 0.88 18.68
N ILE A 197 -14.07 0.44 19.92
CA ILE A 197 -14.09 -0.95 20.35
C ILE A 197 -15.53 -1.28 20.75
N THR A 198 -16.06 -2.35 20.18
CA THR A 198 -17.40 -2.84 20.48
C THR A 198 -17.35 -4.34 20.73
N ALA A 199 -17.87 -4.80 21.86
CA ALA A 199 -18.03 -6.23 22.14
C ALA A 199 -19.36 -6.74 21.61
N VAL A 200 -19.34 -7.93 21.03
CA VAL A 200 -20.50 -8.59 20.43
C VAL A 200 -20.51 -10.05 20.88
N THR A 201 -21.63 -10.48 21.47
CA THR A 201 -21.88 -11.89 21.81
C THR A 201 -22.92 -12.52 20.89
N ASP A 202 -23.82 -11.69 20.36
CA ASP A 202 -24.86 -12.08 19.41
C ASP A 202 -25.24 -10.85 18.55
N LYS A 203 -25.90 -11.04 17.40
CA LYS A 203 -26.28 -9.94 16.49
C LYS A 203 -27.15 -8.86 17.15
N LYS A 204 -27.82 -9.20 18.25
CA LYS A 204 -28.67 -8.30 19.05
C LYS A 204 -28.06 -7.89 20.39
N ALA A 205 -26.92 -8.47 20.77
CA ALA A 205 -26.24 -8.24 22.04
C ALA A 205 -24.87 -7.60 21.79
N VAL A 206 -24.89 -6.28 21.69
CA VAL A 206 -23.75 -5.42 21.33
C VAL A 206 -23.51 -4.44 22.46
N SER A 207 -22.25 -4.27 22.89
CA SER A 207 -21.89 -3.32 23.95
C SER A 207 -22.05 -1.86 23.49
N ALA A 208 -22.06 -0.94 24.46
CA ALA A 208 -21.79 0.45 24.14
C ALA A 208 -20.39 0.60 23.50
N PRO A 209 -20.22 1.48 22.48
CA PRO A 209 -18.94 1.70 21.84
C PRO A 209 -17.99 2.45 22.78
N LEU A 210 -16.75 1.99 22.87
CA LEU A 210 -15.69 2.63 23.65
C LEU A 210 -14.60 3.15 22.73
N ALA A 211 -14.25 4.43 22.85
CA ALA A 211 -13.27 5.07 21.99
C ALA A 211 -11.90 5.20 22.69
N VAL A 212 -10.84 4.81 21.99
CA VAL A 212 -9.44 5.01 22.39
C VAL A 212 -8.75 5.88 21.36
N GLU A 213 -8.08 6.95 21.80
CA GLU A 213 -7.42 7.89 20.89
C GLU A 213 -5.99 7.43 20.56
N ASN A 214 -5.59 7.48 19.29
CA ASN A 214 -4.21 7.26 18.87
C ASN A 214 -3.64 8.56 18.29
N LYS A 215 -2.58 9.09 18.91
CA LYS A 215 -1.93 10.33 18.48
C LYS A 215 -0.61 10.02 17.79
N ILE A 216 -0.33 10.74 16.72
CA ILE A 216 0.95 10.70 16.01
C ILE A 216 1.54 12.09 16.07
N SER A 217 2.70 12.18 16.72
CA SER A 217 3.41 13.44 16.92
C SER A 217 4.62 13.54 15.99
N PHE A 218 4.99 14.78 15.69
CA PHE A 218 6.21 15.09 14.94
C PHE A 218 7.44 14.47 15.61
N PRO A 219 8.41 13.91 14.86
CA PRO A 219 8.65 14.01 13.42
C PRO A 219 7.92 12.96 12.56
N MET A 220 7.14 12.06 13.17
CA MET A 220 6.34 11.08 12.45
C MET A 220 5.11 11.75 11.88
N ARG A 221 4.82 11.52 10.59
CA ARG A 221 3.59 11.99 9.96
C ARG A 221 2.82 10.83 9.38
N TYR A 222 1.52 10.78 9.65
CA TYR A 222 0.64 9.82 9.00
C TYR A 222 0.39 10.19 7.55
N MET A 223 0.70 9.27 6.64
CA MET A 223 0.45 9.42 5.21
C MET A 223 -0.85 8.72 4.86
N SER A 224 -1.96 9.45 4.81
CA SER A 224 -3.31 8.89 4.58
C SER A 224 -3.42 8.09 3.28
N ASN A 225 -2.69 8.48 2.24
CA ASN A 225 -2.62 7.78 0.96
C ASN A 225 -1.80 6.48 1.02
N ALA A 226 -0.77 6.40 1.86
CA ALA A 226 0.03 5.19 2.07
C ALA A 226 -0.56 4.27 3.17
N GLY A 227 -1.37 4.82 4.06
CA GLY A 227 -1.94 4.13 5.21
C GLY A 227 -0.91 3.75 6.27
N THR A 228 0.21 4.47 6.33
CA THR A 228 1.27 4.28 7.34
C THR A 228 1.82 5.63 7.77
N SER A 229 2.34 5.72 8.99
CA SER A 229 3.16 6.84 9.45
C SER A 229 4.62 6.62 9.09
N LEU A 230 5.32 7.72 8.89
CA LEU A 230 6.71 7.70 8.48
C LEU A 230 7.42 8.97 8.96
N ASN A 231 8.70 8.84 9.30
CA ASN A 231 9.54 9.98 9.66
C ASN A 231 9.88 10.79 8.41
N ILE A 232 9.45 12.05 8.35
CA ILE A 232 9.58 12.86 7.13
C ILE A 232 11.03 13.12 6.69
N PHE A 233 11.99 13.10 7.63
CA PHE A 233 13.38 13.47 7.34
C PHE A 233 14.14 12.38 6.59
N ILE A 234 13.94 11.11 6.96
CA ILE A 234 14.74 10.00 6.43
C ILE A 234 14.55 9.85 4.92
N PRO A 235 13.32 9.73 4.37
CA PRO A 235 13.15 9.66 2.92
C PRO A 235 13.53 10.95 2.23
N PHE A 236 13.33 12.12 2.87
CA PHE A 236 13.73 13.39 2.26
C PHE A 236 15.22 13.40 1.94
N PHE A 237 16.09 13.07 2.90
CA PHE A 237 17.54 13.07 2.67
C PHE A 237 17.99 11.96 1.71
N ILE A 238 17.36 10.78 1.78
CA ILE A 238 17.65 9.69 0.83
C ILE A 238 17.29 10.11 -0.60
N VAL A 239 16.08 10.62 -0.81
CA VAL A 239 15.60 11.04 -2.13
C VAL A 239 16.41 12.23 -2.63
N LEU A 240 16.77 13.17 -1.77
CA LEU A 240 17.63 14.30 -2.11
C LEU A 240 18.97 13.81 -2.66
N ALA A 241 19.66 12.92 -1.93
CA ALA A 241 20.94 12.36 -2.37
C ALA A 241 20.79 11.61 -3.70
N LEU A 242 19.82 10.69 -3.80
CA LEU A 242 19.60 9.88 -4.99
C LEU A 242 19.19 10.71 -6.21
N ALA A 243 18.36 11.74 -6.04
CA ALA A 243 17.97 12.64 -7.12
C ALA A 243 19.17 13.47 -7.61
N THR A 244 20.00 13.98 -6.70
CA THR A 244 21.24 14.68 -7.05
C THR A 244 22.18 13.77 -7.84
N PHE A 245 22.44 12.54 -7.36
CA PHE A 245 23.24 11.56 -8.09
C PHE A 245 22.64 11.20 -9.46
N GLY A 246 21.32 11.03 -9.55
CA GLY A 246 20.63 10.76 -10.81
C GLY A 246 20.84 11.86 -11.85
N VAL A 247 20.73 13.14 -11.44
CA VAL A 247 20.98 14.29 -12.33
C VAL A 247 22.47 14.37 -12.74
N LEU A 248 23.40 14.07 -11.83
CA LEU A 248 24.84 14.05 -12.14
C LEU A 248 25.19 12.96 -13.16
N MET A 249 24.60 11.77 -13.02
CA MET A 249 24.81 10.67 -13.97
C MET A 249 24.05 10.83 -15.28
N GLY A 250 23.10 11.77 -15.38
CA GLY A 250 22.20 11.89 -16.52
C GLY A 250 21.21 10.73 -16.65
N ALA A 251 21.05 9.93 -15.59
CA ALA A 251 20.10 8.84 -15.52
C ALA A 251 18.91 9.30 -14.66
N GLY A 252 17.69 9.29 -15.20
CA GLY A 252 16.48 9.65 -14.47
C GLY A 252 16.35 8.79 -13.22
N GLY A 253 16.76 9.30 -12.05
CA GLY A 253 17.05 8.53 -10.83
C GLY A 253 15.90 7.69 -10.25
N GLY A 254 14.72 7.72 -10.86
CA GLY A 254 13.55 6.94 -10.46
C GLY A 254 13.77 5.42 -10.46
N PHE A 255 14.65 4.90 -11.32
CA PHE A 255 14.99 3.47 -11.31
C PHE A 255 15.71 3.04 -10.02
N ILE A 256 16.38 3.98 -9.32
CA ILE A 256 17.01 3.75 -8.01
C ILE A 256 16.05 4.16 -6.88
N ILE A 257 15.41 5.32 -6.99
CA ILE A 257 14.53 5.84 -5.93
C ILE A 257 13.37 4.87 -5.66
N ASN A 258 12.73 4.30 -6.70
CA ASN A 258 11.62 3.35 -6.52
C ASN A 258 12.00 2.13 -5.66
N PRO A 259 13.00 1.31 -6.02
CA PRO A 259 13.35 0.13 -5.23
C PRO A 259 13.87 0.48 -3.84
N VAL A 260 14.66 1.55 -3.69
CA VAL A 260 15.16 1.98 -2.37
C VAL A 260 14.00 2.35 -1.44
N MET A 261 13.02 3.12 -1.94
CA MET A 261 11.85 3.51 -1.16
C MET A 261 10.97 2.32 -0.76
N LEU A 262 10.84 1.31 -1.63
CA LEU A 262 10.04 0.11 -1.36
C LEU A 262 10.73 -0.89 -0.45
N MET A 263 12.07 -0.90 -0.44
CA MET A 263 12.85 -1.80 0.41
C MET A 263 12.97 -1.25 1.83
N LEU A 264 13.17 0.07 1.98
CA LEU A 264 13.39 0.69 3.28
C LEU A 264 12.11 1.05 4.03
N PHE A 265 11.01 1.28 3.31
CA PHE A 265 9.76 1.73 3.90
C PHE A 265 8.59 0.84 3.52
N PRO A 266 7.63 0.58 4.44
CA PRO A 266 6.45 -0.23 4.19
C PRO A 266 5.39 0.54 3.37
N LEU A 267 5.80 1.14 2.24
CA LEU A 267 4.95 1.98 1.40
C LEU A 267 4.31 1.18 0.26
N PRO A 268 3.06 1.49 -0.13
CA PRO A 268 2.45 0.88 -1.31
C PRO A 268 3.18 1.29 -2.60
N HIS A 269 3.40 0.34 -3.50
CA HIS A 269 4.12 0.55 -4.76
C HIS A 269 3.54 1.69 -5.62
N ASN A 270 2.22 1.77 -5.71
CA ASN A 270 1.52 2.81 -6.47
C ASN A 270 1.75 4.22 -5.90
N ILE A 271 1.89 4.35 -4.58
CA ILE A 271 2.16 5.64 -3.93
C ILE A 271 3.61 6.05 -4.20
N VAL A 272 4.56 5.13 -4.03
CA VAL A 272 5.97 5.39 -4.34
C VAL A 272 6.12 5.79 -5.81
N ALA A 273 5.59 5.01 -6.75
CA ALA A 273 5.68 5.32 -8.17
C ALA A 273 5.05 6.68 -8.52
N GLY A 274 3.88 6.98 -7.93
CA GLY A 274 3.19 8.26 -8.12
C GLY A 274 3.96 9.46 -7.56
N THR A 275 4.69 9.29 -6.45
CA THR A 275 5.53 10.36 -5.87
C THR A 275 6.86 10.51 -6.61
N VAL A 276 7.51 9.42 -7.01
CA VAL A 276 8.81 9.45 -7.67
C VAL A 276 8.73 10.03 -9.08
N THR A 277 7.63 9.79 -9.80
CA THR A 277 7.44 10.31 -11.17
C THR A 277 7.63 11.84 -11.27
N PRO A 278 6.88 12.68 -10.51
CA PRO A 278 7.10 14.13 -10.53
C PRO A 278 8.45 14.52 -9.95
N THR A 279 8.97 13.82 -8.92
CA THR A 279 10.31 14.08 -8.38
C THR A 279 11.38 13.96 -9.46
N VAL A 280 11.33 12.88 -10.24
CA VAL A 280 12.25 12.66 -11.36
C VAL A 280 12.03 13.73 -12.43
N LEU A 281 10.79 14.00 -12.83
CA LEU A 281 10.48 15.05 -13.82
C LEU A 281 11.13 16.39 -13.46
N PHE A 282 10.92 16.88 -12.23
CA PHE A 282 11.47 18.16 -11.78
C PHE A 282 13.00 18.12 -11.64
N SER A 283 13.57 17.01 -11.16
CA SER A 283 15.03 16.84 -11.10
C SER A 283 15.67 16.88 -12.49
N GLN A 284 15.05 16.22 -13.47
CA GLN A 284 15.55 16.18 -14.84
C GLN A 284 15.35 17.53 -15.55
N ALA A 285 14.24 18.22 -15.31
CA ALA A 285 14.03 19.58 -15.80
C ALA A 285 15.12 20.54 -15.27
N SER A 286 15.46 20.45 -13.98
CA SER A 286 16.58 21.19 -13.40
C SER A 286 17.91 20.84 -14.07
N GLY A 287 18.15 19.55 -14.32
CA GLY A 287 19.31 19.07 -15.09
C GLY A 287 19.38 19.70 -16.49
N VAL A 288 18.30 19.62 -17.28
CA VAL A 288 18.23 20.20 -18.63
C VAL A 288 18.52 21.70 -18.60
N ILE A 289 17.96 22.45 -17.65
CA ILE A 289 18.23 23.89 -17.51
C ILE A 289 19.72 24.15 -17.23
N ASN A 290 20.29 23.42 -16.27
CA ASN A 290 21.68 23.64 -15.85
C ASN A 290 22.69 23.22 -16.94
N TYR A 291 22.50 22.06 -17.56
CA TYR A 291 23.34 21.59 -18.66
C TYR A 291 23.16 22.40 -19.95
N SER A 292 21.97 22.98 -20.19
CA SER A 292 21.74 23.89 -21.31
C SER A 292 22.52 25.20 -21.15
N LYS A 293 22.57 25.77 -19.92
CA LYS A 293 23.34 27.00 -19.63
C LYS A 293 24.82 26.88 -19.97
N ILE A 294 25.40 25.69 -19.78
CA ILE A 294 26.81 25.41 -20.12
C ILE A 294 26.98 24.83 -21.54
N LYS A 295 25.93 24.85 -22.38
CA LYS A 295 25.91 24.33 -23.76
C LYS A 295 26.38 22.88 -23.87
N PHE A 296 26.08 22.06 -22.87
CA PHE A 296 26.53 20.66 -22.79
C PHE A 296 25.57 19.68 -23.47
N ILE A 297 24.38 20.14 -23.89
CA ILE A 297 23.32 19.29 -24.44
C ILE A 297 23.39 19.24 -25.97
N SER A 298 23.46 18.03 -26.53
CA SER A 298 23.17 17.77 -27.94
C SER A 298 21.66 17.63 -28.13
N TRP A 299 20.99 18.71 -28.53
CA TRP A 299 19.52 18.74 -28.68
C TRP A 299 18.98 17.71 -29.67
N LYS A 300 19.70 17.46 -30.77
CA LYS A 300 19.30 16.46 -31.78
C LYS A 300 19.22 15.07 -31.16
N VAL A 301 20.28 14.64 -30.46
CA VAL A 301 20.32 13.34 -29.79
C VAL A 301 19.29 13.28 -28.65
N GLY A 302 19.21 14.34 -27.84
CA GLY A 302 18.28 14.42 -26.72
C GLY A 302 16.81 14.31 -27.15
N ILE A 303 16.40 15.01 -28.20
CA ILE A 303 15.02 14.96 -28.71
C ILE A 303 14.73 13.60 -29.36
N THR A 304 15.64 13.05 -30.18
CA THR A 304 15.43 11.74 -30.81
C THR A 304 15.29 10.63 -29.76
N LEU A 305 16.18 10.60 -28.76
CA LEU A 305 16.07 9.66 -27.64
C LEU A 305 14.83 9.92 -26.80
N GLY A 306 14.48 11.19 -26.57
CA GLY A 306 13.28 11.58 -25.83
C GLY A 306 12.00 11.07 -26.48
N ILE A 307 11.86 11.20 -27.80
CA ILE A 307 10.70 10.67 -28.55
C ILE A 307 10.65 9.14 -28.47
N ALA A 308 11.80 8.47 -28.62
CA ALA A 308 11.87 7.01 -28.50
C ALA A 308 11.49 6.53 -27.09
N MET A 309 11.96 7.22 -26.04
CA MET A 309 11.58 6.95 -24.64
C MET A 309 10.09 7.22 -24.39
N LEU A 310 9.54 8.29 -24.98
CA LEU A 310 8.12 8.63 -24.86
C LEU A 310 7.25 7.54 -25.51
N ALA A 311 7.59 7.11 -26.73
CA ALA A 311 6.93 5.97 -27.37
C ALA A 311 7.06 4.68 -26.54
N GLY A 312 8.27 4.39 -26.03
CA GLY A 312 8.52 3.26 -25.13
C GLY A 312 7.69 3.33 -23.83
N GLY A 313 7.44 4.53 -23.30
CA GLY A 313 6.60 4.76 -22.12
C GLY A 313 5.13 4.40 -22.31
N PHE A 314 4.61 4.49 -23.55
CA PHE A 314 3.27 4.01 -23.89
C PHE A 314 3.24 2.51 -24.20
N ILE A 315 4.26 1.99 -24.88
CA ILE A 315 4.35 0.58 -25.26
C ILE A 315 4.64 -0.32 -24.04
N GLY A 316 5.48 0.15 -23.12
CA GLY A 316 5.93 -0.59 -21.93
C GLY A 316 4.78 -1.13 -21.08
N PRO A 317 3.83 -0.30 -20.61
CA PRO A 317 2.66 -0.75 -19.85
C PRO A 317 1.86 -1.84 -20.57
N VAL A 318 1.68 -1.72 -21.88
CA VAL A 318 0.97 -2.71 -22.70
C VAL A 318 1.72 -4.05 -22.69
N LEU A 319 3.03 -4.05 -22.93
CA LEU A 319 3.87 -5.25 -22.86
C LEU A 319 3.86 -5.87 -21.45
N THR A 320 3.92 -5.05 -20.40
CA THR A 320 3.88 -5.56 -19.02
C THR A 320 2.52 -6.16 -18.65
N SER A 321 1.44 -5.86 -19.37
CA SER A 321 0.16 -6.54 -19.17
C SER A 321 0.15 -8.00 -19.65
N MET A 322 1.10 -8.36 -20.52
CA MET A 322 1.27 -9.71 -21.07
C MET A 322 2.19 -10.59 -20.22
N VAL A 323 2.82 -10.03 -19.19
CA VAL A 323 3.83 -10.70 -18.35
C VAL A 323 3.37 -10.65 -16.88
N THR A 324 3.61 -11.70 -16.12
CA THR A 324 3.26 -11.68 -14.69
C THR A 324 4.21 -10.79 -13.89
N VAL A 325 3.76 -10.30 -12.74
CA VAL A 325 4.58 -9.42 -11.86
C VAL A 325 5.88 -10.11 -11.43
N ASP A 326 5.84 -11.43 -11.20
CA ASP A 326 6.98 -12.18 -10.71
C ASP A 326 8.01 -12.42 -11.84
N GLU A 327 7.56 -12.70 -13.06
CA GLU A 327 8.42 -12.74 -14.26
C GLU A 327 9.04 -11.37 -14.56
N PHE A 328 8.25 -10.29 -14.48
CA PHE A 328 8.76 -8.93 -14.68
C PHE A 328 9.89 -8.61 -13.70
N LYS A 329 9.71 -8.91 -12.41
CA LYS A 329 10.75 -8.70 -11.38
C LYS A 329 12.00 -9.51 -11.67
N PHE A 330 11.85 -10.76 -12.11
CA PHE A 330 12.97 -11.62 -12.45
C PHE A 330 13.78 -11.06 -13.62
N VAL A 331 13.11 -10.72 -14.73
CA VAL A 331 13.75 -10.14 -15.92
C VAL A 331 14.40 -8.79 -15.58
N PHE A 332 13.68 -7.92 -14.88
CA PHE A 332 14.19 -6.61 -14.49
C PHE A 332 15.41 -6.72 -13.57
N GLY A 333 15.41 -7.67 -12.62
CA GLY A 333 16.56 -7.95 -11.75
C GLY A 333 17.80 -8.35 -12.54
N TRP A 334 17.66 -9.25 -13.53
CA TRP A 334 18.77 -9.64 -14.40
C TRP A 334 19.29 -8.50 -15.26
N ILE A 335 18.40 -7.66 -15.80
CA ILE A 335 18.81 -6.46 -16.56
C ILE A 335 19.65 -5.54 -15.68
N LEU A 336 19.21 -5.27 -14.44
CA LEU A 336 19.98 -4.45 -13.50
C LEU A 336 21.33 -5.07 -13.14
N PHE A 337 21.38 -6.39 -12.95
CA PHE A 337 22.62 -7.09 -12.66
C PHE A 337 23.63 -7.01 -13.81
N ILE A 338 23.17 -7.23 -15.04
CA ILE A 338 24.00 -7.11 -16.25
C ILE A 338 24.49 -5.67 -16.40
N LEU A 339 23.62 -4.68 -16.22
CA LEU A 339 24.01 -3.27 -16.29
C LEU A 339 25.06 -2.93 -15.22
N ALA A 340 24.87 -3.39 -13.98
CA ALA A 340 25.85 -3.19 -12.92
C ALA A 340 27.20 -3.83 -13.26
N ALA A 341 27.21 -5.06 -13.76
CA ALA A 341 28.42 -5.76 -14.18
C ALA A 341 29.11 -5.06 -15.37
N LEU A 342 28.35 -4.59 -16.36
CA LEU A 342 28.87 -3.82 -17.49
C LEU A 342 29.48 -2.50 -17.03
N MET A 343 28.77 -1.73 -16.19
CA MET A 343 29.29 -0.48 -15.64
C MET A 343 30.57 -0.70 -14.83
N PHE A 344 30.63 -1.76 -14.03
CA PHE A 344 31.81 -2.13 -13.26
C PHE A 344 32.98 -2.56 -14.14
N TRP A 345 32.72 -3.26 -15.24
CA TRP A 345 33.76 -3.62 -16.19
C TRP A 345 34.28 -2.38 -16.94
N GLN A 346 33.40 -1.45 -17.31
CA GLN A 346 33.78 -0.19 -17.96
C GLN A 346 34.66 0.69 -17.07
N THR A 347 34.55 0.59 -15.73
CA THR A 347 35.43 1.31 -14.80
C THR A 347 36.77 0.62 -14.54
N THR A 348 37.00 -0.58 -15.09
CA THR A 348 38.26 -1.33 -14.92
C THR A 348 39.39 -0.73 -15.80
N PRO A 349 40.65 -0.63 -15.31
CA PRO A 349 41.74 0.04 -16.02
C PRO A 349 42.01 -0.48 -17.44
N GLY A 350 41.83 -1.80 -17.66
CA GLY A 350 42.05 -2.44 -18.96
C GLY A 350 41.05 -2.06 -20.05
N TYR A 351 39.83 -1.61 -19.69
CA TYR A 351 38.84 -1.11 -20.64
C TYR A 351 39.14 0.34 -21.04
N MET A 352 39.41 1.20 -20.04
CA MET A 352 39.74 2.61 -20.23
C MET A 352 41.00 2.83 -21.08
N SER A 353 41.98 1.93 -21.01
CA SER A 353 43.22 2.03 -21.79
C SER A 353 43.05 1.70 -23.28
N LYS A 354 42.03 0.91 -23.66
CA LYS A 354 41.76 0.52 -25.06
C LYS A 354 40.92 1.56 -25.82
N ASN A 355 40.05 2.30 -25.13
CA ASN A 355 39.14 3.27 -25.77
C ASN A 355 39.69 4.70 -25.79
N LYS A 356 40.84 4.92 -26.47
CA LYS A 356 41.46 6.25 -26.63
C LYS A 356 40.52 7.34 -27.19
N LYS A 357 39.51 6.95 -27.97
CA LYS A 357 38.46 7.86 -28.50
C LYS A 357 37.55 8.39 -27.40
N GLU A 358 37.13 7.56 -26.45
CA GLU A 358 36.32 8.01 -25.30
C GLU A 358 37.12 8.96 -24.39
N THR A 359 38.43 8.68 -24.20
CA THR A 359 39.31 9.56 -23.43
C THR A 359 39.54 10.92 -24.11
N ALA A 360 39.66 10.95 -25.44
CA ALA A 360 39.79 12.18 -26.21
C ALA A 360 38.48 13.00 -26.16
N ILE A 361 37.34 12.33 -26.30
CA ILE A 361 36.00 12.93 -26.18
C ILE A 361 35.79 13.50 -24.76
N LEU A 362 36.15 12.75 -23.71
CA LEU A 362 36.12 13.22 -22.31
C LEU A 362 37.00 14.46 -22.09
N LYS A 363 38.21 14.49 -22.64
CA LYS A 363 39.11 15.66 -22.56
C LYS A 363 38.51 16.88 -23.27
N GLU A 364 37.94 16.70 -24.46
CA GLU A 364 37.27 17.79 -25.17
C GLU A 364 36.03 18.28 -24.41
N PHE A 365 35.25 17.37 -23.82
CA PHE A 365 34.13 17.70 -22.95
C PHE A 365 34.55 18.47 -21.69
N GLN A 366 35.61 18.05 -21.01
CA GLN A 366 36.17 18.74 -19.84
C GLN A 366 36.66 20.15 -20.20
N LYS A 367 37.31 20.30 -21.36
CA LYS A 367 37.77 21.60 -21.87
C LYS A 367 36.60 22.56 -22.09
N ARG A 368 35.54 22.13 -22.79
CA ARG A 368 34.35 22.96 -23.03
C ARG A 368 33.61 23.32 -21.74
N ALA A 369 33.54 22.40 -20.79
CA ALA A 369 32.95 22.66 -19.47
C ALA A 369 33.76 23.71 -18.69
N ALA A 370 35.09 23.63 -18.73
CA ALA A 370 35.97 24.62 -18.09
C ALA A 370 35.88 26.01 -18.74
N GLU A 371 35.83 26.07 -20.08
CA GLU A 371 35.63 27.33 -20.82
C GLU A 371 34.27 27.97 -20.49
N ALA A 372 33.21 27.18 -20.41
CA ALA A 372 31.88 27.66 -20.00
C ALA A 372 31.84 28.15 -18.55
N ALA A 373 32.54 27.47 -17.63
CA ALA A 373 32.67 27.89 -16.24
C ALA A 373 33.44 29.21 -16.11
N ALA A 374 34.56 29.36 -16.84
CA ALA A 374 35.35 30.58 -16.89
C ALA A 374 34.56 31.76 -17.47
N ALA A 375 33.81 31.55 -18.56
CA ALA A 375 32.96 32.57 -19.16
C ALA A 375 31.80 33.03 -18.24
N LYS A 376 31.33 32.15 -17.35
CA LYS A 376 30.32 32.48 -16.34
C LYS A 376 30.92 33.27 -15.17
N ALA A 377 32.13 32.93 -14.75
CA ALA A 377 32.86 33.66 -13.70
C ALA A 377 33.28 35.06 -14.15
N ALA A 378 33.56 35.27 -15.44
CA ALA A 378 33.88 36.58 -16.00
C ALA A 378 32.66 37.51 -16.22
N LYS A 379 31.44 37.00 -16.05
CA LYS A 379 30.17 37.74 -16.20
C LYS A 379 29.45 37.99 -14.88
N ALA A 380 29.92 37.40 -13.78
CA ALA A 380 29.49 37.66 -12.41
C ALA A 380 30.44 38.68 -11.78
#